data_AF-A0A0Q6JXA3-F1
#
_entry.id   AF-A0A0Q6JXA3-F1
#
_cell.length_a   1.000
_cell.length_b   1.000
_cell.length_c   1.000
_cell.angle_alpha   90.00
_cell.angle_beta   90.00
_cell.angle_gamma   90.00
#
_symmetry.space_group_name_H-M   'P 1'
#
loop_
_entity.id
_entity.type
_entity.pdbx_description
1 polymer ?
#
loop_
_entity_poly.entity_id
_entity_poly.type
_entity_poly.pdbx_seq_one_letter_code
_entity_poly.pdbx_strand_id
1 'polypeptide(L)'
;MRHDSSGWTGRHASEGLLARGKPVIARRRWVRWVLIGCIIAAAGMTVADIAFSPTGALLPDSFWLFTLLLFGGQGFSPFARSSFSTPDKGGLDEFERSTVEWATLLSYRTIMALIVAGCGYGWMATYRGWPLPTQPADWAALGMGLLVIATNLPACIAEFAIPMPADAEEDTP
;
A
#
# COMPACT_ATOMS: atom_id res chain seq x y z
N MET A 1 4.68 -21.90 22.55
CA MET A 1 5.97 -21.63 21.89
C MET A 1 6.32 -20.17 22.15
N ARG A 2 7.51 -19.88 22.67
CA ARG A 2 7.96 -18.52 22.99
C ARG A 2 8.64 -17.98 21.73
N HIS A 3 8.08 -16.92 21.13
CA HIS A 3 8.69 -16.28 19.97
C HIS A 3 10.00 -15.61 20.36
N ASP A 4 11.08 -15.94 19.65
CA ASP A 4 12.37 -15.29 19.83
C ASP A 4 12.39 -13.98 19.03
N SER A 5 12.13 -12.87 19.73
CA SER A 5 12.17 -11.52 19.16
C SER A 5 13.57 -10.90 19.24
N SER A 6 14.62 -11.64 19.62
CA SER A 6 15.97 -11.09 19.81
C SER A 6 16.64 -10.64 18.51
N GLY A 7 16.20 -11.18 17.37
CA GLY A 7 16.57 -10.70 16.04
C GLY A 7 15.95 -9.35 15.64
N TRP A 8 15.15 -8.71 16.51
CA TRP A 8 14.33 -7.53 16.16
C TRP A 8 14.71 -6.24 16.88
N THR A 9 15.45 -6.29 17.99
CA THR A 9 15.77 -5.11 18.80
C THR A 9 17.05 -4.38 18.37
N GLY A 10 17.53 -4.62 17.14
CA GLY A 10 18.47 -3.71 16.48
C GLY A 10 19.94 -3.74 16.95
N ARG A 11 20.45 -4.84 17.53
CA ARG A 11 21.92 -5.00 17.70
C ARG A 11 22.50 -6.35 17.28
N HIS A 12 21.74 -7.44 17.32
CA HIS A 12 22.24 -8.79 16.97
C HIS A 12 21.67 -9.36 15.66
N ALA A 13 20.77 -8.63 15.01
CA ALA A 13 20.08 -9.08 13.81
C ALA A 13 20.99 -9.04 12.57
N SER A 14 21.72 -7.94 12.38
CA SER A 14 22.60 -7.74 11.23
C SER A 14 23.78 -8.72 11.27
N GLU A 15 24.44 -8.89 12.42
CA GLU A 15 25.54 -9.85 12.58
C GLU A 15 25.08 -11.31 12.40
N GLY A 16 23.92 -11.69 12.95
CA GLY A 16 23.37 -13.05 12.81
C GLY A 16 22.83 -13.36 11.40
N LEU A 17 22.28 -12.36 10.70
CA LEU A 17 21.79 -12.51 9.33
C LEU A 17 22.96 -12.54 8.33
N LEU A 18 23.98 -11.71 8.51
CA LEU A 18 25.22 -11.73 7.73
C LEU A 18 25.98 -13.05 7.94
N ALA A 19 26.06 -13.54 9.18
CA ALA A 19 26.65 -14.85 9.48
C ALA A 19 25.88 -16.03 8.84
N ARG A 20 24.58 -15.85 8.55
CA ARG A 20 23.74 -16.82 7.84
C ARG A 20 23.65 -16.56 6.33
N GLY A 21 24.42 -15.61 5.78
CA GLY A 21 24.41 -15.27 4.36
C GLY A 21 23.10 -14.68 3.84
N LYS A 22 22.23 -14.17 4.73
CA LYS A 22 20.96 -13.55 4.34
C LYS A 22 21.17 -12.07 4.05
N PRO A 23 20.59 -11.51 2.97
CA PRO A 23 20.68 -10.08 2.69
C PRO A 23 19.96 -9.29 3.79
N VAL A 24 20.67 -8.38 4.44
CA VAL A 24 20.07 -7.39 5.34
C VAL A 24 19.32 -6.39 4.47
N ILE A 25 18.00 -6.44 4.49
CA ILE A 25 17.19 -5.48 3.74
C ILE A 25 17.09 -4.20 4.57
N ALA A 26 17.79 -3.15 4.13
CA ALA A 26 17.75 -1.83 4.75
C ALA A 26 16.32 -1.25 4.66
N ARG A 27 15.59 -1.28 5.79
CA ARG A 27 14.27 -0.63 5.92
C ARG A 27 14.46 0.84 6.24
N ARG A 28 13.84 1.73 5.45
CA ARG A 28 13.98 3.18 5.61
C ARG A 28 12.65 3.82 6.02
N ARG A 29 12.68 4.69 7.03
CA ARG A 29 11.48 5.35 7.60
C ARG A 29 10.69 6.17 6.58
N TRP A 30 11.36 6.79 5.61
CA TRP A 30 10.70 7.60 4.58
C TRP A 30 9.78 6.78 3.67
N VAL A 31 10.00 5.47 3.54
CA VAL A 31 9.16 4.57 2.72
C VAL A 31 7.73 4.51 3.26
N ARG A 32 7.55 4.53 4.59
CA ARG A 32 6.21 4.60 5.22
C ARG A 32 5.44 5.84 4.77
N TRP A 33 6.12 6.98 4.75
CA TRP A 33 5.53 8.25 4.34
C TRP A 33 5.23 8.29 2.85
N VAL A 34 6.06 7.66 2.02
CA VAL A 34 5.78 7.53 0.58
C VAL A 34 4.56 6.65 0.33
N LEU A 35 4.43 5.51 1.02
CA LEU A 35 3.25 4.65 0.89
C LEU A 35 1.96 5.36 1.31
N ILE A 36 1.97 6.06 2.45
CA ILE A 36 0.85 6.92 2.87
C ILE A 36 0.58 7.99 1.82
N GLY A 37 1.63 8.65 1.34
CA GLY A 37 1.54 9.68 0.30
C GLY A 37 0.87 9.15 -0.96
N CYS A 38 1.22 7.96 -1.41
CA CYS A 38 0.60 7.32 -2.58
C CYS A 38 -0.89 7.04 -2.37
N ILE A 39 -1.27 6.54 -1.18
CA ILE A 39 -2.67 6.25 -0.84
C ILE A 39 -3.50 7.54 -0.78
N ILE A 40 -3.00 8.56 -0.09
CA ILE A 40 -3.67 9.86 0.05
C ILE A 40 -3.76 10.57 -1.31
N ALA A 41 -2.66 10.57 -2.08
CA ALA A 41 -2.64 11.17 -3.41
C ALA A 41 -3.63 10.47 -4.33
N ALA A 42 -3.67 9.14 -4.36
CA ALA A 42 -4.64 8.40 -5.16
C ALA A 42 -6.09 8.74 -4.79
N ALA A 43 -6.42 8.75 -3.49
CA ALA A 43 -7.76 9.12 -3.04
C ALA A 43 -8.14 10.57 -3.41
N GLY A 44 -7.23 11.52 -3.16
CA GLY A 44 -7.44 12.93 -3.49
C GLY A 44 -7.59 13.17 -4.99
N MET A 45 -6.78 12.47 -5.79
CA MET A 45 -6.85 12.53 -7.25
C MET A 45 -8.14 11.95 -7.80
N THR A 46 -8.60 10.81 -7.29
CA THR A 46 -9.91 10.26 -7.66
C THR A 46 -11.03 11.25 -7.40
N VAL A 47 -11.02 11.93 -6.24
CA VAL A 47 -12.01 12.97 -5.93
C VAL A 47 -11.89 14.16 -6.88
N ALA A 48 -10.66 14.62 -7.17
CA ALA A 48 -10.42 15.73 -8.07
C ALA A 48 -10.87 15.42 -9.51
N ASP A 49 -10.54 14.24 -10.04
CA ASP A 49 -10.95 13.82 -11.38
C ASP A 49 -12.47 13.74 -11.52
N ILE A 50 -13.18 13.27 -10.49
CA ILE A 50 -14.66 13.23 -10.50
C ILE A 50 -15.23 14.65 -10.42
N ALA A 51 -14.60 15.54 -9.64
CA ALA A 51 -15.09 16.90 -9.45
C ALA A 51 -14.83 17.83 -10.65
N PHE A 52 -13.76 17.58 -11.41
CA PHE A 52 -13.28 18.48 -12.45
C PHE A 52 -13.14 17.82 -13.84
N SER A 53 -13.60 16.58 -14.02
CA SER A 53 -13.39 15.84 -15.28
C SER A 53 -13.96 16.57 -16.50
N PRO A 54 -13.16 16.73 -17.57
CA PRO A 54 -13.69 17.20 -18.84
C PRO A 54 -14.60 16.14 -19.48
N THR A 55 -15.70 16.61 -20.07
CA THR A 55 -16.70 15.76 -20.73
C THR A 55 -16.12 14.97 -21.92
N GLY A 56 -16.27 13.64 -21.87
CA GLY A 56 -16.14 12.77 -23.05
C GLY A 56 -14.86 11.93 -23.15
N ALA A 57 -13.98 11.98 -22.15
CA ALA A 57 -12.80 11.12 -22.09
C ALA A 57 -13.15 9.69 -21.60
N LEU A 58 -12.38 8.69 -22.06
CA LEU A 58 -12.47 7.30 -21.57
C LEU A 58 -11.62 7.07 -20.31
N LEU A 59 -10.52 7.82 -20.19
CA LEU A 59 -9.60 7.77 -19.06
C LEU A 59 -9.56 9.14 -18.40
N PRO A 60 -9.38 9.22 -17.08
CA PRO A 60 -9.15 10.50 -16.41
C PRO A 60 -7.82 11.12 -16.86
N ASP A 61 -7.76 12.45 -16.85
CA ASP A 61 -6.56 13.21 -17.20
C ASP A 61 -5.35 12.85 -16.34
N SER A 62 -5.62 12.42 -15.11
CA SER A 62 -4.60 12.03 -14.15
C SER A 62 -4.11 10.57 -14.28
N PHE A 63 -4.50 9.86 -15.36
CA PHE A 63 -4.11 8.47 -15.66
C PHE A 63 -2.60 8.18 -15.47
N TRP A 64 -1.74 9.04 -15.99
CA TRP A 64 -0.29 8.87 -15.88
C TRP A 64 0.22 8.97 -14.43
N LEU A 65 -0.42 9.81 -13.62
CA LEU A 65 -0.09 9.97 -12.22
C LEU A 65 -0.58 8.76 -11.41
N PHE A 66 -1.76 8.21 -11.69
CA PHE A 66 -2.17 6.92 -11.11
C PHE A 66 -1.17 5.80 -11.42
N THR A 67 -0.67 5.75 -12.65
CA THR A 67 0.34 4.78 -13.06
C THR A 67 1.64 4.97 -12.27
N LEU A 68 2.09 6.21 -12.09
CA LEU A 68 3.26 6.51 -11.26
C LEU A 68 3.06 6.09 -9.80
N LEU A 69 1.89 6.38 -9.22
CA LEU A 69 1.59 6.00 -7.83
C LEU A 69 1.48 4.48 -7.65
N LEU A 70 0.99 3.76 -8.66
CA LEU A 70 0.90 2.31 -8.67
C LEU A 70 2.28 1.65 -8.50
N PHE A 71 3.28 2.15 -9.22
CA PHE A 71 4.65 1.60 -9.18
C PHE A 71 5.53 2.26 -8.11
N GLY A 72 5.21 3.49 -7.71
CA GLY A 72 5.99 4.29 -6.78
C GLY A 72 6.17 3.61 -5.43
N GLY A 73 5.10 3.12 -4.81
CA GLY A 73 5.21 2.45 -3.50
C GLY A 73 5.82 1.05 -3.55
N GLN A 74 5.58 0.31 -4.64
CA GLN A 74 6.02 -1.09 -4.79
C GLN A 74 7.54 -1.24 -4.96
N GLY A 75 8.21 -0.25 -5.58
CA GLY A 75 9.65 -0.30 -5.82
C GLY A 75 10.51 -0.19 -4.57
N PHE A 76 10.01 0.53 -3.55
CA PHE A 76 10.77 0.92 -2.37
C PHE A 76 10.53 0.05 -1.13
N SER A 77 9.34 -0.55 -0.98
CA SER A 77 9.09 -1.43 0.17
C SER A 77 9.55 -2.87 -0.13
N PRO A 78 10.32 -3.50 0.78
CA PRO A 78 10.68 -4.90 0.64
C PRO A 78 9.46 -5.84 0.69
N PHE A 79 8.39 -5.46 1.39
CA PHE A 79 7.18 -6.27 1.52
C PHE A 79 6.30 -6.27 0.27
N ALA A 80 6.48 -5.29 -0.62
CA ALA A 80 5.79 -5.23 -1.91
C ALA A 80 6.40 -6.16 -2.97
N ARG A 81 7.67 -6.57 -2.81
CA ARG A 81 8.41 -7.36 -3.82
C ARG A 81 8.03 -8.83 -3.87
N SER A 82 7.42 -9.37 -2.81
CA SER A 82 7.14 -10.81 -2.68
C SER A 82 5.74 -11.23 -3.15
N SER A 83 4.85 -10.29 -3.48
CA SER A 83 3.42 -10.65 -3.55
C SER A 83 2.95 -11.27 -4.88
N PHE A 84 3.72 -11.24 -5.98
CA PHE A 84 3.25 -11.85 -7.25
C PHE A 84 4.31 -12.42 -8.19
N SER A 85 5.51 -11.82 -8.34
CA SER A 85 6.48 -12.27 -9.36
C SER A 85 7.72 -12.99 -8.82
N THR A 86 7.93 -13.01 -7.50
CA THR A 86 9.10 -13.64 -6.89
C THR A 86 8.68 -14.51 -5.71
N PRO A 87 8.22 -15.76 -5.97
CA PRO A 87 7.74 -16.67 -4.92
C PRO A 87 8.79 -17.05 -3.88
N ASP A 88 10.08 -16.86 -4.19
CA ASP A 88 11.17 -17.51 -3.44
C ASP A 88 12.45 -16.66 -3.29
N LYS A 89 12.39 -15.36 -3.58
CA LYS A 89 13.57 -14.47 -3.45
C LYS A 89 13.42 -13.50 -2.30
N GLY A 90 13.67 -14.01 -1.09
CA GLY A 90 14.03 -13.18 0.05
C GLY A 90 13.36 -13.57 1.36
N GLY A 91 13.83 -14.65 1.98
CA GLY A 91 14.17 -14.71 3.41
C GLY A 91 13.24 -14.18 4.50
N LEU A 92 11.96 -13.90 4.24
CA LEU A 92 11.01 -13.46 5.26
C LEU A 92 10.97 -14.52 6.37
N ASP A 93 11.26 -14.08 7.60
CA ASP A 93 11.14 -14.94 8.77
C ASP A 93 9.68 -15.32 9.03
N GLU A 94 9.44 -16.36 9.84
CA GLU A 94 8.08 -16.83 10.15
C GLU A 94 7.19 -15.72 10.70
N PHE A 95 7.77 -14.84 11.54
CA PHE A 95 7.08 -13.65 12.04
C PHE A 95 6.74 -12.64 10.92
N GLU A 96 7.69 -12.32 10.04
CA GLU A 96 7.45 -11.37 8.94
C GLU A 96 6.38 -11.91 7.99
N ARG A 97 6.41 -13.22 7.71
CA ARG A 97 5.39 -13.90 6.92
C ARG A 97 4.02 -13.77 7.57
N SER A 98 3.90 -14.11 8.86
CA SER A 98 2.62 -14.00 9.58
C SER A 98 2.10 -12.56 9.63
N THR A 99 3.00 -11.57 9.71
CA THR A 99 2.65 -10.16 9.73
C THR A 99 2.18 -9.67 8.37
N VAL A 100 2.84 -10.09 7.28
CA VAL A 100 2.43 -9.78 5.91
C VAL A 100 1.09 -10.44 5.59
N GLU A 101 0.86 -11.68 6.00
CA GLU A 101 -0.43 -12.37 5.85
C GLU A 101 -1.54 -11.61 6.60
N TRP A 102 -1.32 -11.25 7.85
CA TRP A 102 -2.26 -10.46 8.63
C TRP A 102 -2.54 -9.09 8.01
N ALA A 103 -1.49 -8.38 7.57
CA ALA A 103 -1.60 -7.08 6.90
C ALA A 103 -2.38 -7.17 5.59
N THR A 104 -2.19 -8.26 4.84
CA THR A 104 -2.90 -8.55 3.59
C THR A 104 -4.38 -8.81 3.86
N LEU A 105 -4.71 -9.63 4.87
CA LEU A 105 -6.09 -9.86 5.29
C LEU A 105 -6.78 -8.56 5.75
N LEU A 106 -6.09 -7.74 6.54
CA LEU A 106 -6.61 -6.44 6.98
C LEU A 106 -6.83 -5.48 5.80
N SER A 107 -5.92 -5.50 4.83
CA SER A 107 -6.05 -4.73 3.59
C SER A 107 -7.27 -5.16 2.79
N TYR A 108 -7.46 -6.47 2.58
CA TYR A 108 -8.63 -6.98 1.88
C TYR A 108 -9.92 -6.60 2.59
N ARG A 109 -9.97 -6.69 3.92
CA ARG A 109 -11.14 -6.25 4.71
C ARG A 109 -11.41 -4.76 4.52
N THR A 110 -10.36 -3.94 4.52
CA THR A 110 -10.48 -2.49 4.30
C THR A 110 -10.99 -2.19 2.88
N ILE A 111 -10.43 -2.84 1.86
CA ILE A 111 -10.86 -2.67 0.46
C ILE A 111 -12.32 -3.12 0.29
N MET A 112 -12.70 -4.26 0.86
CA MET A 112 -14.10 -4.72 0.82
C MET A 112 -15.04 -3.75 1.53
N ALA A 113 -14.63 -3.19 2.67
CA ALA A 113 -15.41 -2.17 3.37
C ALA A 113 -15.58 -0.90 2.52
N LEU A 114 -14.53 -0.47 1.80
CA LEU A 114 -14.61 0.66 0.86
C LEU A 114 -15.55 0.38 -0.31
N ILE A 115 -15.51 -0.84 -0.88
CA ILE A 115 -16.43 -1.24 -1.96
C ILE A 115 -17.88 -1.21 -1.46
N VAL A 116 -18.16 -1.82 -0.31
CA VAL A 116 -19.50 -1.83 0.30
C VAL A 116 -19.97 -0.41 0.62
N ALA A 117 -19.09 0.44 1.16
CA ALA A 117 -19.38 1.84 1.41
C ALA A 117 -19.65 2.61 0.12
N GLY A 118 -18.92 2.34 -0.96
CA GLY A 118 -19.14 2.90 -2.30
C GLY A 118 -20.49 2.51 -2.88
N CYS A 119 -20.87 1.24 -2.79
CA CYS A 119 -22.21 0.77 -3.17
C CYS A 119 -23.31 1.42 -2.32
N GLY A 120 -23.10 1.53 -1.01
CA GLY A 120 -24.03 2.19 -0.09
C GLY A 120 -24.19 3.68 -0.41
N TYR A 121 -23.09 4.38 -0.70
CA TYR A 121 -23.13 5.76 -1.19
C TYR A 121 -23.90 5.84 -2.51
N GLY A 122 -23.63 4.94 -3.46
CA GLY A 122 -24.32 4.89 -4.74
C GLY A 122 -25.84 4.77 -4.57
N TRP A 123 -26.28 3.83 -3.74
CA TRP A 123 -27.70 3.66 -3.41
C TRP A 123 -28.31 4.91 -2.76
N MET A 124 -27.62 5.50 -1.78
CA MET A 124 -28.09 6.71 -1.09
C MET A 124 -28.16 7.91 -2.03
N ALA A 125 -27.19 8.02 -2.93
CA ALA A 125 -27.11 9.10 -3.90
C ALA A 125 -28.25 9.00 -4.92
N THR A 126 -28.60 7.80 -5.37
CA THR A 126 -29.80 7.59 -6.21
C THR A 126 -31.08 8.01 -5.48
N TYR A 127 -31.22 7.69 -4.19
CA TYR A 127 -32.41 8.04 -3.41
C TYR A 127 -32.52 9.55 -3.12
N ARG A 128 -31.40 10.23 -2.84
CA ARG A 128 -31.35 11.65 -2.48
C ARG A 128 -31.05 12.62 -3.63
N GLY A 129 -30.79 12.10 -4.83
CA GLY A 129 -30.34 12.90 -5.97
C GLY A 129 -28.96 13.53 -5.77
N TRP A 130 -28.07 12.87 -5.01
CA TRP A 130 -26.69 13.33 -4.86
C TRP A 130 -25.88 13.03 -6.14
N PRO A 131 -24.79 13.78 -6.38
CA PRO A 131 -23.97 13.57 -7.56
C PRO A 131 -23.40 12.15 -7.60
N LEU A 132 -23.59 11.51 -8.75
CA LEU A 132 -23.02 10.22 -9.10
C LEU A 132 -22.03 10.39 -10.26
N PRO A 133 -21.00 9.53 -10.34
CA PRO A 133 -20.18 9.38 -11.53
C PRO A 133 -21.08 9.15 -12.75
N THR A 134 -21.00 10.03 -13.73
CA THR A 134 -21.84 9.93 -14.95
C THR A 134 -21.01 9.57 -16.17
N GLN A 135 -19.72 9.85 -16.14
CA GLN A 135 -18.83 9.63 -17.27
C GLN A 135 -18.00 8.36 -17.08
N PRO A 136 -17.62 7.67 -18.18
CA PRO A 136 -16.70 6.54 -18.12
C PRO A 136 -15.38 6.89 -17.41
N ALA A 137 -14.85 8.10 -17.63
CA ALA A 137 -13.64 8.58 -16.96
C ALA A 137 -13.75 8.62 -15.44
N ASP A 138 -14.91 9.01 -14.88
CA ASP A 138 -15.15 9.05 -13.44
C ASP A 138 -15.06 7.63 -12.83
N TRP A 139 -15.65 6.65 -13.51
CA TRP A 139 -15.59 5.24 -13.10
C TRP A 139 -14.18 4.67 -13.24
N ALA A 140 -13.45 5.06 -14.29
CA ALA A 140 -12.05 4.70 -14.46
C ALA A 140 -11.16 5.30 -13.36
N ALA A 141 -11.40 6.55 -12.95
CA ALA A 141 -10.71 7.20 -11.83
C ALA A 141 -10.97 6.49 -10.49
N LEU A 142 -12.21 6.06 -10.24
CA LEU A 142 -12.56 5.23 -9.08
C LEU A 142 -11.83 3.89 -9.09
N GLY A 143 -11.86 3.19 -10.23
CA GLY A 143 -11.19 1.89 -10.38
C GLY A 143 -9.68 1.98 -10.19
N MET A 144 -9.04 2.99 -10.79
CA MET A 144 -7.59 3.20 -10.65
C MET A 144 -7.19 3.66 -9.25
N GLY A 145 -7.95 4.57 -8.64
CA GLY A 145 -7.71 4.98 -7.25
C GLY A 145 -7.79 3.77 -6.30
N LEU A 146 -8.82 2.95 -6.44
CA LEU A 146 -8.98 1.72 -5.66
C LEU A 146 -7.83 0.74 -5.91
N LEU A 147 -7.36 0.58 -7.16
CA LEU A 147 -6.24 -0.28 -7.50
C LEU A 147 -4.92 0.20 -6.86
N VAL A 148 -4.63 1.50 -6.90
CA VAL A 148 -3.44 2.07 -6.26
C VAL A 148 -3.50 1.89 -4.75
N ILE A 149 -4.67 2.10 -4.13
CA ILE A 149 -4.86 1.85 -2.70
C ILE A 149 -4.66 0.37 -2.40
N ALA A 150 -5.30 -0.52 -3.17
CA ALA A 150 -5.27 -1.96 -2.94
C ALA A 150 -3.87 -2.57 -3.03
N THR A 151 -3.02 -2.04 -3.92
CA THR A 151 -1.64 -2.50 -4.10
C THR A 151 -0.72 -1.98 -2.99
N ASN A 152 -0.89 -0.73 -2.55
CA ASN A 152 0.02 -0.11 -1.58
C ASN A 152 -0.39 -0.33 -0.12
N LEU A 153 -1.66 -0.59 0.16
CA LEU A 153 -2.19 -0.74 1.52
C LEU A 153 -1.58 -1.93 2.29
N PRO A 154 -1.40 -3.14 1.71
CA PRO A 154 -0.77 -4.27 2.41
C PRO A 154 0.66 -3.95 2.84
N ALA A 155 1.46 -3.39 1.93
CA ALA A 155 2.82 -2.97 2.22
C ALA A 155 2.84 -1.86 3.29
N CYS A 156 1.92 -0.89 3.21
CA CYS A 156 1.79 0.16 4.22
C CYS A 156 1.51 -0.43 5.60
N ILE A 157 0.51 -1.30 5.73
CA ILE A 157 0.15 -1.91 7.02
C ILE A 157 1.29 -2.77 7.55
N ALA A 158 1.94 -3.57 6.70
CA ALA A 158 3.08 -4.40 7.08
C ALA A 158 4.25 -3.55 7.59
N GLU A 159 4.58 -2.47 6.89
CA GLU A 159 5.64 -1.54 7.31
C GLU A 159 5.36 -0.93 8.69
N PHE A 160 4.10 -0.65 9.05
CA PHE A 160 3.74 -0.08 10.35
C PHE A 160 3.61 -1.12 11.47
N ALA A 161 3.16 -2.34 11.17
CA ALA A 161 3.03 -3.41 12.14
C ALA A 161 4.38 -3.90 12.65
N ILE A 162 5.41 -3.73 11.82
CA ILE A 162 6.75 -4.22 12.06
C ILE A 162 7.61 -3.10 12.72
N PRO A 163 8.24 -3.33 13.88
CA PRO A 163 9.11 -2.33 14.49
C PRO A 163 10.35 -2.08 13.62
N MET A 164 10.75 -0.81 13.50
CA MET A 164 11.99 -0.46 12.81
C MET A 164 13.19 -0.92 13.62
N PRO A 165 14.27 -1.38 12.95
CA PRO A 165 15.51 -1.68 13.66
C PRO A 165 16.16 -0.36 14.12
N ALA A 166 16.85 -0.39 15.27
CA ALA A 166 17.36 0.80 15.96
C ALA A 166 18.41 1.60 15.16
N ASP A 167 19.07 0.95 14.21
CA ASP A 167 20.05 1.51 13.26
C ASP A 167 19.40 2.33 12.13
N ALA A 168 18.09 2.19 11.90
CA ALA A 168 17.37 3.05 10.95
C ALA A 168 17.22 4.51 11.45
N GLU A 169 17.61 4.81 12.69
CA GLU A 169 17.61 6.15 13.27
C GLU A 169 18.85 6.98 12.89
N GLU A 170 19.97 6.37 12.52
CA GLU A 170 21.23 7.08 12.25
C GLU A 170 21.34 7.66 10.81
N ASP A 171 20.46 7.25 9.89
CA ASP A 171 20.55 7.61 8.46
C ASP A 171 19.71 8.84 8.04
N THR A 172 19.20 9.64 8.99
CA THR A 172 18.63 10.96 8.66
C THR A 172 19.70 12.04 8.69
N PRO A 173 20.02 12.72 7.58
CA PRO A 173 20.90 13.89 7.57
C PRO A 173 20.29 15.09 8.30
#